data_AF-A0A814T805-F1
#
_entry.id   AF-A0A814T805-F1
#
_cell.length_a   1.000
_cell.length_b   1.000
_cell.length_c   1.000
_cell.angle_alpha   90.00
_cell.angle_beta   90.00
_cell.angle_gamma   90.00
#
_symmetry.space_group_name_H-M   'P 1'
#
loop_
_entity.id
_entity.type
_entity.pdbx_description
1 polymer ?
#
loop_
_entity_poly.entity_id
_entity_poly.type
_entity_poly.pdbx_seq_one_letter_code
_entity_poly.pdbx_strand_id
1 'polypeptide(L)'
;MCTLKLGRYVTFIFVCFAIIHSIALGSSYDIQPTFGCVISDHTWVQYSTYFFYPVLVGLLPIVIASSSSILAYRNVRHIVRRQLAIVRRKLDKQITAMVLMRVIAFVCLVSSYNAYRIYATNFPPSRSMPMAYAIGRLLQTILLSINNINYMISSYIFIIFSSRFRRQVEIVLVKKCWQRCKYWCCSINNRIESENNIEPCNS
;
A
#
# COMPACT_ATOMS: atom_id res chain seq x y z
N MET A 1 19.19 -17.16 13.27
CA MET A 1 18.64 -17.71 12.00
C MET A 1 17.17 -18.19 12.10
N CYS A 2 16.52 -18.26 13.28
CA CYS A 2 15.10 -18.67 13.35
C CYS A 2 14.05 -17.64 12.90
N THR A 3 14.38 -16.35 12.81
CA THR A 3 13.38 -15.29 12.60
C THR A 3 12.79 -15.24 11.20
N LEU A 4 13.56 -15.62 10.16
CA LEU A 4 13.09 -15.61 8.77
C LEU A 4 12.07 -16.71 8.48
N LYS A 5 12.27 -17.92 9.02
CA LYS A 5 11.32 -19.03 8.87
C LYS A 5 9.98 -18.67 9.52
N LEU A 6 10.02 -18.16 10.76
CA LEU A 6 8.83 -17.72 11.49
C LEU A 6 8.10 -16.60 10.73
N GLY A 7 8.83 -15.58 10.28
CA GLY A 7 8.24 -14.49 9.48
C GLY A 7 7.52 -15.01 8.24
N ARG A 8 8.11 -15.98 7.52
CA ARG A 8 7.48 -16.60 6.35
C ARG A 8 6.18 -17.32 6.70
N TYR A 9 6.16 -18.09 7.79
CA TYR A 9 4.94 -18.78 8.25
C TYR A 9 3.85 -17.80 8.68
N VAL A 10 4.19 -16.76 9.45
CA VAL A 10 3.23 -15.74 9.88
C VAL A 10 2.63 -15.01 8.68
N THR A 11 3.46 -14.60 7.71
CA THR A 11 2.98 -13.96 6.47
C THR A 11 2.07 -14.90 5.69
N PHE A 12 2.43 -16.19 5.57
CA PHE A 12 1.60 -17.16 4.86
C PHE A 12 0.23 -17.33 5.53
N ILE A 13 0.18 -17.52 6.84
CA ILE A 13 -1.07 -17.64 7.61
C ILE A 13 -1.92 -16.37 7.44
N PHE A 14 -1.29 -15.18 7.51
CA PHE A 14 -1.99 -13.91 7.33
C PHE A 14 -2.58 -13.77 5.92
N VAL A 15 -1.85 -14.19 4.87
CA VAL A 15 -2.35 -14.19 3.49
C VAL A 15 -3.52 -15.15 3.33
N CYS A 16 -3.42 -16.38 3.87
CA CYS A 16 -4.53 -17.34 3.85
C CYS A 16 -5.77 -16.79 4.55
N PHE A 17 -5.59 -16.20 5.73
CA PHE A 17 -6.68 -15.55 6.47
C PHE A 17 -7.31 -14.41 5.66
N ALA A 18 -6.49 -13.56 5.03
CA ALA A 18 -6.97 -12.45 4.20
C ALA A 18 -7.77 -12.94 2.97
N ILE A 19 -7.35 -14.04 2.33
CA ILE A 19 -8.07 -14.64 1.21
C ILE A 19 -9.42 -15.18 1.66
N ILE A 20 -9.45 -15.99 2.73
CA ILE A 20 -10.69 -16.56 3.26
C ILE A 20 -11.66 -15.45 3.67
N HIS A 21 -11.16 -14.42 4.35
CA HIS A 21 -11.94 -13.25 4.76
C HIS A 21 -12.50 -12.48 3.57
N SER A 22 -11.69 -12.27 2.52
CA SER A 22 -12.12 -11.58 1.30
C SER A 22 -13.21 -12.35 0.55
N ILE A 23 -13.14 -13.68 0.53
CA ILE A 23 -14.18 -14.54 -0.07
C ILE A 23 -15.50 -14.40 0.71
N ALA A 24 -15.45 -14.47 2.04
CA ALA A 24 -16.64 -14.33 2.90
C ALA A 24 -17.27 -12.92 2.81
N LEU A 25 -16.44 -11.89 2.70
CA LEU A 25 -16.92 -10.53 2.45
C LEU A 25 -17.55 -10.43 1.06
N GLY A 26 -16.91 -11.04 0.04
CA GLY A 26 -17.39 -11.12 -1.34
C GLY A 26 -18.78 -11.73 -1.47
N SER A 27 -19.07 -12.82 -0.76
CA SER A 27 -20.39 -13.46 -0.78
C SER A 27 -21.51 -12.65 -0.12
N SER A 28 -21.15 -11.62 0.66
CA SER A 28 -22.11 -10.77 1.38
C SER A 28 -22.50 -9.51 0.59
N TYR A 29 -21.93 -9.32 -0.60
CA TYR A 29 -22.29 -8.23 -1.49
C TYR A 29 -23.47 -8.60 -2.38
N ASP A 30 -24.40 -7.66 -2.52
CA ASP A 30 -25.54 -7.77 -3.42
C ASP A 30 -25.59 -6.55 -4.35
N ILE A 31 -26.07 -6.76 -5.58
CA ILE A 31 -26.16 -5.74 -6.61
C ILE A 31 -27.56 -5.13 -6.54
N GLN A 32 -27.65 -3.94 -5.96
CA GLN A 32 -28.89 -3.17 -5.94
C GLN A 32 -28.91 -2.19 -7.13
N PRO A 33 -29.98 -2.16 -7.94
CA PRO A 33 -30.04 -1.33 -9.15
C PRO A 33 -29.92 0.18 -8.86
N THR A 34 -30.35 0.61 -7.68
CA THR A 34 -30.32 2.02 -7.25
C THR A 34 -29.04 2.45 -6.55
N PHE A 35 -28.30 1.51 -5.95
CA PHE A 35 -27.18 1.83 -5.06
C PHE A 35 -25.85 1.18 -5.49
N GLY A 36 -25.88 0.37 -6.54
CA GLY A 36 -24.76 -0.44 -6.98
C GLY A 36 -24.49 -1.59 -6.02
N CYS A 37 -23.22 -1.91 -5.83
CA CYS A 37 -22.76 -3.00 -4.97
C CYS A 37 -22.79 -2.56 -3.49
N VAL A 38 -23.68 -3.16 -2.70
CA VAL A 38 -23.82 -2.88 -1.26
C VAL A 38 -23.81 -4.18 -0.47
N ILE A 39 -23.34 -4.12 0.77
CA ILE A 39 -23.39 -5.26 1.68
C ILE A 39 -24.84 -5.44 2.11
N SER A 40 -25.43 -6.60 1.82
CA SER A 40 -26.84 -6.88 2.11
C SER A 40 -27.08 -7.20 3.58
N ASP A 41 -26.16 -7.93 4.20
CA ASP A 41 -26.26 -8.35 5.59
C ASP A 41 -25.79 -7.25 6.56
N HIS A 42 -26.70 -6.83 7.44
CA HIS A 42 -26.45 -5.84 8.48
C HIS A 42 -25.34 -6.28 9.46
N THR A 43 -25.22 -7.58 9.74
CA THR A 43 -24.18 -8.15 10.60
C THR A 43 -22.78 -7.87 10.04
N TRP A 44 -22.62 -8.07 8.73
CA TRP A 44 -21.37 -7.78 8.03
C TRP A 44 -21.08 -6.28 7.94
N VAL A 45 -22.10 -5.44 7.81
CA VAL A 45 -21.94 -3.99 7.90
C VAL A 45 -21.40 -3.59 9.27
N GLN A 46 -22.00 -4.08 10.36
CA GLN A 46 -21.53 -3.77 11.72
C GLN A 46 -20.13 -4.33 12.00
N TYR A 47 -19.89 -5.60 11.66
CA TYR A 47 -18.58 -6.23 11.81
C TYR A 47 -17.50 -5.46 11.06
N SER A 48 -17.78 -5.07 9.81
CA SER A 48 -16.80 -4.33 9.03
C SER A 48 -16.56 -2.94 9.64
N THR A 49 -17.62 -2.18 9.97
CA THR A 49 -17.51 -0.82 10.49
C THR A 49 -16.83 -0.74 11.86
N TYR A 50 -17.16 -1.62 12.80
CA TYR A 50 -16.70 -1.52 14.19
C TYR A 50 -15.48 -2.36 14.51
N PHE A 51 -15.24 -3.46 13.79
CA PHE A 51 -14.14 -4.37 14.10
C PHE A 51 -13.10 -4.39 12.99
N PHE A 52 -13.48 -4.73 11.76
CA PHE A 52 -12.52 -4.97 10.69
C PHE A 52 -11.67 -3.73 10.36
N TYR A 53 -12.29 -2.60 10.02
CA TYR A 53 -11.54 -1.41 9.63
C TYR A 53 -10.77 -0.74 10.77
N PRO A 54 -11.35 -0.48 11.96
CA PRO A 54 -10.62 0.19 13.02
C PRO A 54 -9.65 -0.73 13.75
N VAL A 55 -9.98 -2.00 13.98
CA VAL A 55 -9.14 -2.91 14.77
C VAL A 55 -8.15 -3.66 13.87
N LEU A 56 -8.62 -4.44 12.90
CA LEU A 56 -7.75 -5.29 12.07
C LEU A 56 -6.91 -4.48 11.09
N VAL A 57 -7.54 -3.54 10.37
CA VAL A 57 -6.83 -2.71 9.39
C VAL A 57 -6.14 -1.54 10.09
N GLY A 58 -6.73 -1.00 11.16
CA GLY A 58 -6.24 0.18 11.87
C GLY A 58 -5.21 -0.10 12.96
N LEU A 59 -5.68 -0.53 14.13
CA LEU A 59 -4.88 -0.65 15.36
C LEU A 59 -3.86 -1.78 15.30
N LEU A 60 -4.23 -2.95 14.78
CA LEU A 60 -3.38 -4.13 14.74
C LEU A 60 -2.03 -3.89 14.04
N PRO A 61 -1.96 -3.34 12.81
CA PRO A 61 -0.67 -3.05 12.18
C PRO A 61 0.13 -1.99 12.94
N ILE A 62 -0.51 -1.03 13.61
CA ILE A 62 0.19 -0.04 14.45
C ILE A 62 0.83 -0.72 15.66
N VAL A 63 0.11 -1.63 16.33
CA VAL A 63 0.63 -2.39 17.48
C VAL A 63 1.77 -3.33 17.06
N ILE A 64 1.64 -4.01 15.92
CA ILE A 64 2.70 -4.87 15.39
C ILE A 64 3.92 -4.05 14.96
N ALA A 65 3.72 -2.92 14.27
CA ALA A 65 4.81 -2.05 13.83
C ALA A 65 5.53 -1.40 15.00
N SER A 66 4.80 -0.93 16.01
CA SER A 66 5.38 -0.32 17.21
C SER A 66 6.13 -1.36 18.07
N SER A 67 5.54 -2.52 18.33
CA SER A 67 6.20 -3.59 19.09
C SER A 67 7.47 -4.11 18.39
N SER A 68 7.41 -4.33 17.07
CA SER A 68 8.59 -4.71 16.28
C SER A 68 9.65 -3.60 16.25
N SER A 69 9.26 -2.32 16.16
CA SER A 69 10.19 -1.18 16.22
C SER A 69 10.88 -1.06 17.59
N ILE A 70 10.14 -1.26 18.69
CA ILE A 70 10.70 -1.26 20.04
C ILE A 70 11.66 -2.44 20.22
N LEU A 71 11.29 -3.63 19.76
CA LEU A 71 12.14 -4.82 19.86
C LEU A 71 13.43 -4.65 19.03
N ALA A 72 13.32 -4.11 17.83
CA ALA A 72 14.46 -3.76 16.99
C ALA A 72 15.36 -2.72 17.67
N TYR A 73 14.78 -1.67 18.26
CA TYR A 73 15.53 -0.65 18.99
C TYR A 73 16.30 -1.22 20.20
N ARG A 74 15.64 -2.07 21.00
CA ARG A 74 16.28 -2.74 22.15
C ARG A 74 17.43 -3.65 21.69
N ASN A 75 17.22 -4.43 20.63
CA ASN A 75 18.27 -5.29 20.06
C ASN A 75 19.46 -4.47 19.55
N VAL A 76 19.22 -3.39 18.79
CA VAL A 76 20.29 -2.50 18.32
C VAL A 76 21.05 -1.88 19.50
N ARG A 77 20.35 -1.38 20.53
CA ARG A 77 21.01 -0.77 21.70
C ARG A 77 21.89 -1.77 22.46
N HIS A 78 21.46 -3.03 22.57
CA HIS A 78 22.26 -4.08 23.19
C HIS A 78 23.51 -4.42 22.37
N ILE A 79 23.39 -4.49 21.03
CA ILE A 79 24.52 -4.83 20.15
C ILE A 79 25.49 -3.65 19.96
N VAL A 80 25.05 -2.40 20.05
CA VAL A 80 25.91 -1.21 19.95
C VAL A 80 27.01 -1.18 21.01
N ARG A 81 26.82 -1.83 22.18
CA ARG A 81 27.90 -2.01 23.17
C ARG A 81 29.04 -2.92 22.68
N ARG A 82 28.87 -3.63 21.55
CA ARG A 82 29.85 -4.58 20.97
C ARG A 82 30.43 -4.15 19.60
N GLN A 83 30.53 -2.85 19.31
CA GLN A 83 31.15 -2.31 18.07
C GLN A 83 30.54 -2.82 16.74
N LEU A 84 29.31 -2.42 16.43
CA LEU A 84 28.79 -2.57 15.05
C LEU A 84 29.20 -1.40 14.16
N ALA A 85 29.48 -1.71 12.89
CA ALA A 85 29.83 -0.75 11.85
C ALA A 85 28.78 0.37 11.70
N ILE A 86 29.26 1.63 11.64
CA ILE A 86 28.48 2.88 11.53
C ILE A 86 27.41 2.84 10.42
N VAL A 87 27.65 2.07 9.35
CA VAL A 87 26.76 1.95 8.18
C VAL A 87 25.42 1.28 8.52
N ARG A 88 25.39 0.24 9.37
CA ARG A 88 24.12 -0.43 9.75
C ARG A 88 23.19 0.49 10.53
N ARG A 89 23.75 1.33 11.40
CA ARG A 89 22.97 2.26 12.24
C ARG A 89 22.19 3.30 11.43
N LYS A 90 22.76 3.79 10.33
CA LYS A 90 22.06 4.74 9.44
C LYS A 90 20.86 4.09 8.74
N LEU A 91 21.01 2.84 8.31
CA LEU A 91 19.95 2.08 7.66
C LEU A 91 18.77 1.82 8.62
N ASP A 92 19.05 1.37 9.84
CA ASP A 92 18.00 1.11 10.84
C ASP A 92 17.26 2.39 11.25
N LYS A 93 17.98 3.51 11.41
CA LYS A 93 17.36 4.82 11.68
C LYS A 93 16.45 5.28 10.53
N GLN A 94 16.84 5.01 9.29
CA GLN A 94 16.07 5.36 8.11
C GLN A 94 14.80 4.50 7.99
N ILE A 95 14.91 3.18 8.23
CA ILE A 95 13.75 2.27 8.19
C ILE A 95 12.75 2.64 9.31
N THR A 96 13.22 2.87 10.53
CA THR A 96 12.35 3.26 11.65
C THR A 96 11.65 4.60 11.40
N ALA A 97 12.35 5.60 10.86
CA ALA A 97 11.73 6.87 10.46
C ALA A 97 10.68 6.68 9.34
N MET A 98 10.95 5.81 8.36
CA MET A 98 10.03 5.47 7.28
C MET A 98 8.74 4.82 7.81
N VAL A 99 8.88 3.86 8.73
CA VAL A 99 7.73 3.19 9.36
C VAL A 99 6.92 4.17 10.20
N LEU A 100 7.56 5.05 10.96
CA LEU A 100 6.87 6.06 11.76
C LEU A 100 6.05 7.02 10.88
N MET A 101 6.65 7.55 9.82
CA MET A 101 5.94 8.41 8.86
C MET A 101 4.77 7.68 8.20
N ARG A 102 4.94 6.40 7.88
CA ARG A 102 3.87 5.56 7.33
C ARG A 102 2.71 5.41 8.31
N VAL A 103 3.00 5.15 9.59
CA VAL A 103 1.98 5.04 10.63
C VAL A 103 1.24 6.36 10.83
N ILE A 104 1.95 7.49 10.87
CA ILE A 104 1.31 8.82 11.00
C ILE A 104 0.38 9.09 9.81
N ALA A 105 0.85 8.89 8.58
CA ALA A 105 0.03 9.08 7.38
C ALA A 105 -1.19 8.14 7.37
N PHE A 106 -0.99 6.88 7.78
CA PHE A 106 -2.05 5.91 7.88
C PHE A 106 -3.11 6.35 8.91
N VAL A 107 -2.71 6.78 10.11
CA VAL A 107 -3.64 7.26 11.14
C VAL A 107 -4.42 8.46 10.64
N CYS A 108 -3.78 9.48 10.06
CA CYS A 108 -4.49 10.68 9.58
C CYS A 108 -5.50 10.36 8.47
N LEU A 109 -5.13 9.54 7.50
CA LEU A 109 -5.97 9.28 6.32
C LEU A 109 -7.07 8.26 6.60
N VAL A 110 -6.76 7.19 7.33
CA VAL A 110 -7.72 6.11 7.60
C VAL A 110 -8.69 6.47 8.72
N SER A 111 -8.25 7.24 9.72
CA SER A 111 -9.13 7.65 10.83
C SER A 111 -10.30 8.52 10.37
N SER A 112 -10.06 9.47 9.46
CA SER A 112 -11.11 10.35 8.92
C SER A 112 -12.22 9.55 8.22
N TYR A 113 -11.84 8.58 7.39
CA TYR A 113 -12.79 7.66 6.74
C TYR A 113 -13.54 6.80 7.76
N ASN A 114 -12.85 6.22 8.74
CA ASN A 114 -13.47 5.37 9.76
C ASN A 114 -14.45 6.16 10.64
N ALA A 115 -14.07 7.37 11.07
CA ALA A 115 -14.93 8.23 11.87
C ALA A 115 -16.23 8.58 11.12
N TYR A 116 -16.12 8.96 9.85
CA TYR A 116 -17.29 9.20 9.02
C TYR A 116 -18.14 7.95 8.82
N ARG A 117 -17.52 6.79 8.59
CA ARG A 117 -18.25 5.53 8.38
C ARG A 117 -19.02 5.11 9.63
N ILE A 118 -18.44 5.27 10.81
CA ILE A 118 -19.11 5.05 12.09
C ILE A 118 -20.28 6.03 12.24
N TYR A 119 -20.06 7.33 11.99
CA TYR A 119 -21.12 8.33 12.02
C TYR A 119 -22.28 7.98 11.08
N ALA A 120 -22.00 7.69 9.81
CA ALA A 120 -22.99 7.37 8.80
C ALA A 120 -23.77 6.06 9.10
N THR A 121 -23.15 5.12 9.82
CA THR A 121 -23.82 3.87 10.23
C THR A 121 -24.76 4.11 11.43
N ASN A 122 -24.40 5.00 12.36
CA ASN A 122 -25.24 5.33 13.52
C ASN A 122 -26.36 6.33 13.18
N PHE A 123 -26.08 7.25 12.28
CA PHE A 123 -26.99 8.33 11.88
C PHE A 123 -27.21 8.32 10.36
N PRO A 124 -27.91 7.29 9.83
CA PRO A 124 -28.14 7.21 8.40
C PRO A 124 -29.00 8.40 7.94
N PRO A 125 -28.59 9.14 6.89
CA PRO A 125 -29.37 10.27 6.39
C PRO A 125 -30.75 9.79 5.91
N SER A 126 -31.81 10.49 6.35
CA SER A 126 -33.18 10.14 5.94
C SER A 126 -33.34 10.25 4.42
N ARG A 127 -33.98 9.23 3.83
CA ARG A 127 -34.29 9.20 2.39
C ARG A 127 -35.29 10.27 1.97
N SER A 128 -36.06 10.81 2.90
CA SER A 128 -37.00 11.91 2.62
C SER A 128 -36.32 13.23 2.30
N MET A 129 -35.03 13.39 2.63
CA MET A 129 -34.27 14.62 2.42
C MET A 129 -33.16 14.41 1.38
N PRO A 130 -33.46 14.59 0.09
CA PRO A 130 -32.52 14.26 -1.00
C PRO A 130 -31.21 15.08 -0.91
N MET A 131 -31.26 16.32 -0.43
CA MET A 131 -30.09 17.18 -0.27
C MET A 131 -29.10 16.64 0.78
N ALA A 132 -29.58 16.23 1.96
CA ALA A 132 -28.72 15.68 3.01
C ALA A 132 -28.08 14.35 2.56
N TYR A 133 -28.84 13.52 1.85
CA TYR A 133 -28.35 12.28 1.28
C TYR A 133 -27.25 12.52 0.23
N ALA A 134 -27.44 13.50 -0.68
CA ALA A 134 -26.44 13.87 -1.68
C ALA A 134 -25.13 14.35 -1.06
N ILE A 135 -25.20 15.19 -0.01
CA ILE A 135 -24.03 15.67 0.73
C ILE A 135 -23.29 14.49 1.38
N GLY A 136 -24.01 13.57 2.02
CA GLY A 136 -23.41 12.37 2.61
C GLY A 136 -22.67 11.51 1.57
N ARG A 137 -23.24 11.33 0.37
CA ARG A 137 -22.58 10.58 -0.71
C ARG A 137 -21.32 11.27 -1.23
N LEU A 138 -21.34 12.60 -1.34
CA LEU A 138 -20.19 13.38 -1.75
C LEU A 138 -19.06 13.28 -0.70
N LEU A 139 -19.38 13.44 0.58
CA LEU A 139 -18.41 13.27 1.67
C LEU A 139 -17.82 11.85 1.71
N GLN A 140 -18.67 10.83 1.55
CA GLN A 140 -18.21 9.44 1.49
C GLN A 140 -17.20 9.23 0.36
N THR A 141 -17.49 9.77 -0.82
CA THR A 141 -16.62 9.63 -2.01
C THR A 141 -15.29 10.35 -1.83
N ILE A 142 -15.30 11.56 -1.26
CA ILE A 142 -14.09 12.33 -0.97
C ILE A 142 -13.22 11.57 0.05
N LEU A 143 -13.80 11.13 1.17
CA LEU A 143 -13.05 10.42 2.21
C LEU A 143 -12.53 9.07 1.72
N LEU A 144 -13.31 8.35 0.90
CA LEU A 144 -12.86 7.12 0.26
C LEU A 144 -11.68 7.38 -0.69
N SER A 145 -11.72 8.48 -1.45
CA SER A 145 -10.62 8.88 -2.34
C SER A 145 -9.35 9.21 -1.55
N ILE A 146 -9.48 9.94 -0.43
CA ILE A 146 -8.39 10.23 0.51
C ILE A 146 -7.83 8.93 1.09
N ASN A 147 -8.69 7.99 1.49
CA ASN A 147 -8.27 6.68 1.96
C ASN A 147 -7.53 5.89 0.86
N ASN A 148 -7.95 5.99 -0.40
CA ASN A 148 -7.26 5.32 -1.51
C ASN A 148 -5.86 5.91 -1.79
N ILE A 149 -5.66 7.21 -1.58
CA ILE A 149 -4.34 7.85 -1.65
C ILE A 149 -3.37 7.23 -0.63
N ASN A 150 -3.86 6.73 0.51
CA ASN A 150 -3.03 6.02 1.49
C ASN A 150 -2.30 4.81 0.88
N TYR A 151 -2.88 4.09 -0.07
CA TYR A 151 -2.18 2.97 -0.73
C TYR A 151 -1.01 3.47 -1.58
N MET A 152 -1.18 4.62 -2.24
CA MET A 152 -0.15 5.24 -3.07
C MET A 152 1.02 5.80 -2.23
N ILE A 153 0.71 6.35 -1.05
CA ILE A 153 1.72 6.94 -0.14
C ILE A 153 2.81 5.93 0.24
N SER A 154 2.50 4.63 0.36
CA SER A 154 3.51 3.61 0.63
C SER A 154 4.65 3.69 -0.39
N SER A 155 4.30 3.68 -1.67
CA SER A 155 5.24 3.71 -2.79
C SER A 155 6.05 5.01 -2.80
N TYR A 156 5.40 6.15 -2.57
CA TYR A 156 6.07 7.45 -2.52
C TYR A 156 7.05 7.55 -1.34
N ILE A 157 6.68 7.07 -0.16
CA ILE A 157 7.56 7.05 1.01
C ILE A 157 8.83 6.24 0.71
N PHE A 158 8.71 5.08 0.07
CA PHE A 158 9.87 4.27 -0.32
C PHE A 158 10.80 5.03 -1.29
N ILE A 159 10.25 5.73 -2.26
CA ILE A 159 11.02 6.52 -3.24
C ILE A 159 11.71 7.72 -2.56
N ILE A 160 11.01 8.47 -1.71
CA ILE A 160 11.55 9.70 -1.10
C ILE A 160 12.64 9.36 -0.09
N PHE A 161 12.40 8.38 0.78
CA PHE A 161 13.32 8.10 1.88
C PHE A 161 14.46 7.18 1.48
N SER A 162 14.26 6.19 0.60
CA SER A 162 15.32 5.22 0.26
C SER A 162 16.22 5.70 -0.88
N SER A 163 17.35 6.32 -0.55
CA SER A 163 18.39 6.68 -1.53
C SER A 163 18.93 5.48 -2.31
N ARG A 164 19.00 4.30 -1.68
CA ARG A 164 19.39 3.05 -2.35
C ARG A 164 18.34 2.61 -3.37
N PHE A 165 17.06 2.66 -3.01
CA PHE A 165 15.97 2.33 -3.91
C PHE A 165 15.93 3.29 -5.09
N ARG A 166 16.10 4.61 -4.85
CA ARG A 166 16.22 5.61 -5.93
C ARG A 166 17.33 5.26 -6.91
N ARG A 167 18.54 4.95 -6.43
CA ARG A 167 19.64 4.52 -7.31
C ARG A 167 19.31 3.24 -8.08
N GLN A 168 18.67 2.25 -7.46
CA GLN A 168 18.27 1.04 -8.18
C GLN A 168 17.21 1.32 -9.26
N VAL A 169 16.21 2.13 -8.95
CA VAL A 169 15.18 2.57 -9.90
C VAL A 169 15.82 3.35 -11.04
N GLU A 170 16.72 4.27 -10.74
CA GLU A 170 17.47 5.04 -11.73
C GLU A 170 18.29 4.13 -12.65
N ILE A 171 19.03 3.16 -12.10
CA ILE A 171 19.78 2.17 -12.91
C ILE A 171 18.84 1.35 -13.80
N VAL A 172 17.69 0.91 -13.29
CA VAL A 172 16.71 0.14 -14.06
C VAL A 172 16.06 0.99 -15.16
N LEU A 173 15.71 2.23 -14.87
CA LEU A 173 15.13 3.17 -15.83
C LEU A 173 16.15 3.54 -16.91
N VAL A 174 17.39 3.85 -16.54
CA VAL A 174 18.49 4.13 -17.48
C VAL A 174 18.77 2.91 -18.36
N LYS A 175 18.81 1.70 -17.79
CA LYS A 175 18.99 0.46 -18.57
C LYS A 175 17.84 0.22 -19.56
N LYS A 176 16.59 0.38 -19.14
CA LYS A 176 15.43 0.24 -20.03
C LYS A 176 15.45 1.31 -21.13
N CYS A 177 15.77 2.55 -20.79
CA CYS A 177 15.87 3.63 -21.76
C CYS A 177 16.98 3.36 -22.79
N TRP A 178 18.15 2.90 -22.31
CA TRP A 178 19.27 2.52 -23.17
C TRP A 178 18.93 1.36 -24.10
N GLN A 179 18.27 0.31 -23.59
CA GLN A 179 17.79 -0.81 -24.42
C GLN A 179 16.80 -0.34 -25.49
N ARG A 180 15.86 0.56 -25.13
CA ARG A 180 14.87 1.10 -26.07
C ARG A 180 15.55 1.95 -27.15
N CYS A 181 16.52 2.79 -26.78
CA CYS A 181 17.33 3.54 -27.73
C CYS A 181 18.12 2.61 -28.67
N LYS A 182 18.75 1.56 -28.13
CA LYS A 182 19.51 0.58 -28.95
C LYS A 182 18.61 -0.09 -29.99
N TYR A 183 17.41 -0.54 -29.58
CA TYR A 183 16.43 -1.11 -30.50
C TYR A 183 15.96 -0.11 -31.57
N TRP A 184 15.70 1.14 -31.17
CA TRP A 184 15.25 2.17 -32.10
C TRP A 184 16.33 2.56 -33.12
N CYS A 185 17.59 2.70 -32.69
CA CYS A 185 18.72 2.93 -33.59
C CYS A 185 18.93 1.76 -34.58
N CYS A 186 18.84 0.51 -34.12
CA CYS A 186 18.93 -0.66 -35.00
C CYS A 186 17.80 -0.67 -36.04
N SER A 187 16.58 -0.34 -35.62
CA SER A 187 15.41 -0.29 -36.51
C SER A 187 15.54 0.80 -37.58
N ILE A 188 16.18 1.93 -37.28
CA ILE A 188 16.43 3.00 -38.27
C ILE A 188 17.51 2.58 -39.25
N ASN A 189 18.61 1.98 -38.77
CA ASN A 189 19.71 1.54 -39.63
C ASN A 189 19.24 0.51 -40.68
N ASN A 190 18.45 -0.49 -40.26
CA ASN A 190 17.89 -1.49 -41.19
C ASN A 190 16.94 -0.86 -42.23
N ARG A 191 16.24 0.22 -41.88
CA ARG A 191 15.35 0.92 -42.81
C ARG A 191 16.16 1.69 -43.86
N ILE A 192 17.27 2.32 -43.48
CA ILE A 192 18.20 3.00 -44.39
C ILE A 192 18.92 1.99 -45.32
N GLU A 193 19.35 0.85 -44.80
CA GLU A 193 19.98 -0.22 -45.61
C GLU A 193 19.01 -0.77 -46.66
N SER A 194 17.72 -0.95 -46.31
CA SER A 194 16.70 -1.39 -47.26
C SER A 194 16.41 -0.40 -48.39
N GLU A 195 16.64 0.91 -48.18
CA GLU A 195 16.49 1.92 -49.23
C GLU A 195 17.72 1.97 -50.16
N ASN A 196 18.90 1.54 -49.68
CA ASN A 196 20.16 1.66 -50.41
C ASN A 196 20.65 0.37 -51.09
N ASN A 197 19.92 -0.76 -51.00
CA ASN A 197 20.34 -2.07 -51.52
C ASN A 197 21.76 -2.49 -51.06
N ILE A 198 22.12 -2.14 -49.82
CA ILE A 198 23.39 -2.56 -49.22
C ILE A 198 23.08 -3.83 -48.42
N GLU A 199 23.81 -4.91 -48.67
CA GLU A 199 23.65 -6.18 -47.94
C GLU A 199 23.77 -5.96 -46.41
N PRO A 200 22.92 -6.61 -45.60
CA PRO A 200 22.81 -6.32 -44.17
C PRO A 200 24.06 -6.74 -43.38
N CYS A 201 24.35 -5.99 -42.32
CA CYS A 201 25.38 -6.37 -41.34
C CYS A 201 25.03 -7.71 -40.69
N ASN A 202 25.75 -8.76 -41.08
CA ASN A 202 25.71 -10.06 -40.41
C ASN A 202 26.24 -9.91 -38.97
N SER A 203 25.36 -10.13 -37.99
CA SER A 203 25.72 -10.44 -36.60
C SER A 203 24.86 -11.56 -36.06
#